data_AF-A0A2M7JYI0-F1
#
_entry.id   AF-A0A2M7JYI0-F1
#
_cell.length_a   1.000
_cell.length_b   1.000
_cell.length_c   1.000
_cell.angle_alpha   90.00
_cell.angle_beta   90.00
_cell.angle_gamma   90.00
#
_symmetry.space_group_name_H-M   'P 1'
#
loop_
_entity.id
_entity.type
_entity.pdbx_description
1 polymer ?
#
loop_
_entity_poly.entity_id
_entity_poly.type
_entity_poly.pdbx_seq_one_letter_code
_entity_poly.pdbx_strand_id
1 'polypeptide(L)' 'MVKIAVDAMGGDYAPGEIVRGATQAAREQGVKVVLIGRKVG' A
#
# COMPACT_ATOMS: atom_id res chain seq x y z
N MET A 1 -8.10 13.63 9.25
CA MET A 1 -7.16 12.50 9.01
C MET A 1 -7.32 12.06 7.57
N VAL A 2 -6.23 12.09 6.79
CA VAL A 2 -6.26 11.73 5.37
C VAL A 2 -6.27 10.20 5.22
N LYS A 3 -7.10 9.70 4.30
CA LYS A 3 -7.17 8.29 3.93
C LYS A 3 -6.82 8.14 2.45
N ILE A 4 -5.89 7.23 2.15
CA ILE A 4 -5.32 7.05 0.81
C ILE A 4 -5.59 5.63 0.35
N ALA A 5 -6.21 5.46 -0.81
CA ALA A 5 -6.31 4.17 -1.48
C ALA A 5 -5.08 3.99 -2.40
N VAL A 6 -4.43 2.83 -2.32
CA VAL A 6 -3.21 2.51 -3.08
C VAL A 6 -3.44 1.22 -3.85
N ASP A 7 -3.27 1.24 -5.17
CA ASP A 7 -3.28 0.03 -6.00
C ASP A 7 -2.00 -0.78 -5.74
N ALA A 8 -2.17 -1.93 -5.11
CA ALA A 8 -1.09 -2.82 -4.74
C ALA A 8 -0.62 -3.70 -5.91
N MET A 9 -1.26 -3.67 -7.07
CA MET A 9 -1.03 -4.64 -8.14
C MET A 9 -0.23 -4.08 -9.32
N GLY A 10 -0.04 -2.76 -9.39
CA GLY A 10 0.66 -2.10 -10.48
C GLY A 10 2.19 -2.12 -10.35
N GLY A 11 2.89 -2.49 -11.43
CA GLY A 11 4.34 -2.40 -11.56
C GLY A 11 5.08 -3.74 -11.48
N ASP A 12 6.34 -3.73 -11.93
CA ASP A 12 7.15 -4.95 -12.15
C ASP A 12 7.42 -5.77 -10.88
N TYR A 13 7.44 -5.11 -9.72
CA TYR A 13 7.72 -5.70 -8.41
C TYR A 13 6.48 -5.73 -7.49
N ALA A 14 5.29 -5.57 -8.06
CA ALA A 14 4.05 -5.71 -7.34
C ALA A 14 3.75 -7.18 -6.97
N PRO A 15 3.03 -7.45 -5.86
CA PRO A 15 2.54 -6.46 -4.91
C PRO A 15 3.55 -6.07 -3.82
N GLY A 16 4.69 -6.76 -3.73
CA GLY A 16 5.62 -6.67 -2.60
C GLY A 16 6.14 -5.27 -2.32
N GLU A 17 6.67 -4.59 -3.34
CA GLU A 17 7.24 -3.24 -3.18
C GLU A 17 6.19 -2.20 -2.79
N ILE A 18 4.99 -2.27 -3.40
CA ILE A 18 3.91 -1.32 -3.10
C ILE A 18 3.46 -1.48 -1.64
N VAL A 19 3.25 -2.71 -1.19
CA VAL A 19 2.84 -2.99 0.20
C VAL A 19 3.91 -2.54 1.19
N ARG A 20 5.20 -2.74 0.88
CA ARG A 20 6.32 -2.28 1.72
C ARG A 20 6.31 -0.76 1.89
N GLY A 21 6.28 0.00 0.79
CA GLY A 21 6.26 1.46 0.83
C GLY A 21 5.01 2.02 1.51
N ALA A 22 3.83 1.47 1.22
CA ALA A 22 2.57 1.85 1.85
C ALA A 22 2.60 1.64 3.37
N THR A 23 3.17 0.52 3.83
CA THR A 23 3.29 0.20 5.26
C THR A 23 4.24 1.17 5.95
N GLN A 24 5.37 1.50 5.31
CA GLN A 24 6.31 2.49 5.83
C GLN A 24 5.64 3.86 5.99
N ALA A 25 4.96 4.35 4.95
CA ALA A 25 4.26 5.64 5.00
C ALA A 25 3.19 5.69 6.10
N ALA A 26 2.43 4.60 6.29
CA ALA A 26 1.44 4.53 7.36
C ALA A 26 2.07 4.66 8.76
N ARG A 27 3.28 4.12 8.96
CA ARG A 27 4.02 4.18 10.24
C ARG A 27 4.69 5.53 10.45
N GLU A 28 5.34 6.06 9.43
CA GLU A 28 6.21 7.24 9.55
C GLU A 28 5.45 8.56 9.39
N GLN A 29 4.37 8.58 8.59
CA GLN A 29 3.65 9.81 8.26
C GLN A 29 2.27 9.90 8.92
N GLY A 30 1.85 8.87 9.66
CA GLY A 30 0.56 8.85 10.36
C GLY A 30 -0.67 8.90 9.44
N VAL A 31 -0.51 8.54 8.17
CA VAL A 31 -1.61 8.47 7.20
C VAL A 31 -2.32 7.11 7.26
N LYS A 32 -3.63 7.08 6.98
CA LYS A 32 -4.35 5.81 6.81
C LYS A 32 -4.26 5.35 5.37
N VAL A 33 -3.65 4.18 5.15
CA VAL A 33 -3.55 3.56 3.82
C VAL A 33 -4.53 2.39 3.70
N VAL A 34 -5.19 2.30 2.54
CA VAL A 34 -6.05 1.17 2.14
C VAL A 34 -5.45 0.57 0.88
N LEU A 35 -4.97 -0.67 0.96
CA LEU A 35 -4.42 -1.39 -0.19
C LEU A 35 -5.57 -2.00 -1.00
N ILE A 36 -5.57 -1.75 -2.30
CA ILE A 36 -6.52 -2.28 -3.27
C ILE A 36 -5.79 -3.29 -4.14
N GLY A 37 -6.34 -4.50 -4.25
CA GLY A 37 -5.72 -5.56 -5.03
C GLY A 37 -6.31 -6.92 -4.70
N ARG A 38 -5.81 -7.95 -5.37
CA ARG A 38 -6.25 -9.32 -5.12
C ARG A 38 -5.45 -9.90 -3.96
N LYS A 39 -6.14 -10.49 -2.97
CA LYS A 39 -5.47 -11.20 -1.88
C LYS A 39 -4.81 -12.46 -2.46
N VAL A 40 -3.48 -12.53 -2.41
CA VAL A 40 -2.75 -13.78 -2.62
C VAL A 40 -2.81 -14.56 -1.30
N GLY A 41 -3.33 -15.79 -1.40
CA GLY A 41 -3.43 -16.72 -0.27
C GLY A 41 -2.12 -17.43 -0.04
#